data_AF-A0A151RJA2-F1
#
_entry.id   AF-A0A151RJA2-F1
#
_cell.length_a   1.000
_cell.length_b   1.000
_cell.length_c   1.000
_cell.angle_alpha   90.00
_cell.angle_beta   90.00
_cell.angle_gamma   90.00
#
_symmetry.space_group_name_H-M   'P 1'
#
loop_
_entity.id
_entity.type
_entity.pdbx_description
1 polymer ?
#
loop_
_entity_poly.entity_id
_entity_poly.type
_entity_poly.pdbx_seq_one_letter_code
_entity_poly.pdbx_strand_id
1 'polypeptide(L)' 'MMEANTKMVPLNGTNYHLWKGKMKDLLFLKKMHLPVFATQKSNSMFEEEWDFEHQQVCGFIR' A
#
# COMPACT_ATOMS: atom_id res chain seq x y z
N MET A 1 -25.13 3.15 -10.45
CA MET A 1 -24.02 2.71 -9.59
C MET A 1 -22.94 2.20 -10.53
N MET A 2 -21.75 2.80 -10.54
CA MET A 2 -20.63 2.17 -11.26
C MET A 2 -20.30 0.89 -10.49
N GLU A 3 -20.42 -0.26 -11.15
CA GLU A 3 -19.75 -1.47 -10.66
C GLU A 3 -18.27 -1.13 -10.58
N ALA A 4 -17.76 -1.00 -9.36
CA ALA A 4 -16.31 -1.00 -9.16
C ALA A 4 -15.83 -2.33 -9.74
N ASN A 5 -15.02 -2.26 -10.79
CA ASN A 5 -14.38 -3.43 -11.37
C ASN A 5 -13.31 -3.88 -10.36
N THR A 6 -13.74 -4.54 -9.27
CA THR A 6 -12.91 -4.96 -8.14
C THR A 6 -12.08 -6.20 -8.49
N LYS A 7 -11.67 -6.34 -9.76
CA LYS A 7 -10.76 -7.40 -10.17
C LYS A 7 -9.38 -7.05 -9.64
N MET A 8 -8.94 -7.80 -8.64
CA MET A 8 -7.56 -7.77 -8.18
C MET A 8 -6.64 -8.12 -9.36
N VAL A 9 -5.59 -7.34 -9.54
CA VAL A 9 -4.62 -7.55 -10.62
C VAL A 9 -3.44 -8.31 -10.04
N PRO A 10 -3.23 -9.59 -10.40
CA PRO A 10 -2.08 -10.33 -9.92
C PRO A 10 -0.81 -9.74 -10.52
N LEU A 11 0.17 -9.41 -9.68
CA LEU A 11 1.46 -8.92 -10.13
C LEU A 11 2.39 -10.08 -10.49
N ASN A 12 3.10 -9.94 -11.60
CA ASN A 12 4.13 -10.85 -12.08
C ASN A 12 5.29 -10.04 -12.70
N GLY A 13 6.37 -10.72 -13.09
CA GLY A 13 7.55 -10.03 -13.63
C GLY A 13 7.25 -9.15 -14.85
N THR A 14 6.31 -9.58 -15.69
CA THR A 14 5.94 -8.85 -16.93
C THR A 14 5.15 -7.58 -16.64
N ASN A 15 4.20 -7.61 -15.70
CA ASN A 15 3.31 -6.49 -15.44
C ASN A 15 3.78 -5.60 -14.27
N TYR A 16 4.72 -6.06 -13.43
CA TYR A 16 5.23 -5.28 -12.31
C TYR A 16 5.82 -3.94 -12.77
N HIS A 17 6.61 -3.94 -13.85
CA HIS A 17 7.21 -2.71 -14.37
C HIS A 17 6.16 -1.66 -14.78
N LEU A 18 5.02 -2.11 -15.32
CA LEU A 18 3.92 -1.23 -15.71
C LEU A 18 3.17 -0.68 -14.47
N TRP A 19 2.99 -1.51 -13.45
CA TRP A 19 2.18 -1.17 -12.29
C TRP A 19 2.97 -0.52 -11.14
N LYS A 20 4.30 -0.70 -11.05
CA LYS A 20 5.15 -0.18 -9.96
C LYS A 20 4.95 1.32 -9.72
N GLY A 21 4.94 2.12 -10.79
CA GLY A 21 4.72 3.57 -10.68
C GLY A 21 3.32 3.89 -10.14
N LYS A 22 2.28 3.32 -10.77
CA LYS A 22 0.88 3.53 -10.36
C LYS A 22 0.60 3.07 -8.94
N MET A 23 1.18 1.96 -8.51
CA MET A 23 1.08 1.48 -7.13
C MET A 23 1.74 2.44 -6.16
N LYS A 24 2.92 2.96 -6.49
CA LYS A 24 3.58 3.99 -5.68
C LYS A 24 2.67 5.21 -5.54
N ASP A 25 2.15 5.75 -6.63
CA ASP A 25 1.26 6.92 -6.60
C ASP A 25 0.01 6.68 -5.75
N LEU A 26 -0.60 5.49 -5.86
CA LEU A 26 -1.75 5.09 -5.06
C LEU A 26 -1.43 5.05 -3.56
N LEU A 27 -0.28 4.50 -3.17
CA LEU A 27 0.18 4.49 -1.79
C LEU A 27 0.44 5.90 -1.24
N PHE A 28 0.95 6.82 -2.07
CA PHE A 28 1.10 8.23 -1.69
C PHE A 28 -0.26 8.91 -1.50
N LEU A 29 -1.20 8.73 -2.42
CA LEU A 29 -2.55 9.29 -2.33
C LEU A 29 -3.28 8.80 -1.07
N LYS A 30 -3.10 7.53 -0.71
CA LYS A 30 -3.69 6.93 0.49
C LYS A 30 -2.91 7.20 1.78
N LYS A 31 -1.80 7.96 1.71
CA LYS A 31 -0.85 8.19 2.81
C LYS A 31 -0.24 6.90 3.39
N MET A 32 -0.31 5.79 2.67
CA MET A 32 0.24 4.48 3.03
C MET A 32 1.72 4.32 2.64
N HIS A 33 2.31 5.31 1.98
CA HIS A 33 3.71 5.26 1.56
C HIS A 33 4.69 5.12 2.74
N LEU A 34 4.40 5.72 3.90
CA LEU A 34 5.25 5.62 5.09
C LEU A 34 5.31 4.18 5.63
N PRO A 35 4.19 3.51 5.98
CA PRO A 35 4.23 2.13 6.45
C PRO A 35 4.74 1.11 5.40
N VAL A 36 4.71 1.43 4.10
CA VAL A 36 5.27 0.56 3.05
C VAL A 36 6.77 0.74 2.85
N PHE A 37 7.26 1.99 2.84
CA PHE A 37 8.63 2.29 2.44
C PHE A 37 9.57 2.59 3.61
N ALA A 38 9.06 2.87 4.80
CA ALA A 38 9.90 3.09 5.96
C ALA A 38 10.51 1.76 6.44
N THR A 39 11.82 1.77 6.63
CA THR A 39 12.56 0.62 7.16
C THR A 39 12.41 0.47 8.67
N GLN A 40 12.01 1.55 9.35
CA GLN A 40 11.84 1.62 10.80
C GLN A 40 10.67 2.55 11.14
N LYS A 41 10.00 2.25 12.25
CA LYS A 41 8.98 3.10 12.86
C LYS A 41 9.62 4.42 13.31
N SER A 42 8.91 5.54 13.12
CA SER A 42 9.30 6.82 13.71
C SER A 42 9.31 6.77 15.25
N ASN A 43 10.32 7.37 15.89
CA ASN A 43 10.37 7.53 17.34
C ASN A 43 9.18 8.31 17.92
N SER A 44 8.52 9.15 17.11
CA SER A 44 7.38 9.96 17.51
C SER A 44 6.04 9.24 17.41
N MET A 45 6.00 8.02 16.88
CA MET A 45 4.77 7.28 16.63
C MET A 45 4.52 6.23 17.71
N PHE A 46 3.27 5.90 17.98
CA PHE A 46 2.93 4.81 18.91
C PHE A 46 3.07 3.45 18.24
N GLU A 47 3.33 2.41 19.03
CA GLU A 47 3.52 1.05 18.51
C GLU A 47 2.21 0.49 17.98
N GLU A 48 1.10 0.73 18.69
CA GLU A 48 -0.22 0.30 18.25
C GLU A 48 -0.65 0.98 16.95
N GLU A 49 -0.33 2.28 16.80
CA GLU A 49 -0.64 3.04 15.59
C GLU A 49 0.16 2.54 14.38
N TRP A 50 1.44 2.22 14.60
CA TRP A 50 2.27 1.60 13.58
C TRP A 50 1.76 0.22 13.13
N ASP A 51 1.39 -0.64 14.09
CA ASP A 51 0.86 -1.97 13.77
C ASP A 51 -0.46 -1.88 13.01
N PHE A 52 -1.35 -0.98 13.43
CA PHE A 52 -2.61 -0.72 12.74
C PHE A 52 -2.40 -0.26 11.29
N GLU A 53 -1.53 0.74 11.06
CA GLU A 53 -1.21 1.21 9.71
C GLU A 53 -0.59 0.12 8.84
N HIS A 54 0.30 -0.69 9.42
CA HIS A 54 0.91 -1.82 8.73
C HIS A 54 -0.14 -2.87 8.31
N GLN A 55 -1.08 -3.19 9.20
CA GLN A 55 -2.19 -4.12 8.89
C GLN A 55 -3.12 -3.56 7.80
N GLN A 56 -3.43 -2.25 7.82
CA GLN A 56 -4.25 -1.62 6.78
C GLN A 56 -3.60 -1.74 5.40
N VAL A 57 -2.29 -1.49 5.31
CA VAL A 57 -1.52 -1.66 4.07
C VAL A 57 -1.55 -3.10 3.59
N CYS A 58 -1.32 -4.06 4.48
CA CYS A 58 -1.34 -5.48 4.15
C CYS A 58 -2.71 -5.91 3.61
N GLY A 59 -3.80 -5.41 4.18
CA GLY A 59 -5.15 -5.65 3.68
C GLY A 59 -5.42 -5.00 2.32
N PHE A 60 -4.82 -3.85 2.04
CA PHE A 60 -5.02 -3.11 0.79
C PHE A 60 -4.23 -3.70 -0.40
N ILE A 61 -3.04 -4.23 -0.16
CA ILE A 61 -2.17 -4.82 -1.19
C ILE A 61 -2.51 -6.30 -1.47
N ARG A 62 -3.26 -6.95 -0.58
CA ARG A 62 -3.60 -8.37 -0.62
C ARG A 62 -4.21 -8.83 -1.94
#